data_AF-A0A0F9H8A0-F1
#
_entry.id   AF-A0A0F9H8A0-F1
#
_cell.length_a   1.000
_cell.length_b   1.000
_cell.length_c   1.000
_cell.angle_alpha   90.00
_cell.angle_beta   90.00
_cell.angle_gamma   90.00
#
_symmetry.space_group_name_H-M   'P 1'
#
loop_
_entity.id
_entity.type
_entity.pdbx_description
1 polymer ?
#
loop_
_entity_poly.entity_id
_entity_poly.type
_entity_poly.pdbx_seq_one_letter_code
_entity_poly.pdbx_strand_id
1 'polypeptide(L)'
;MKRVSKGAIPRKLTENEKFIRGIPIPEVTKSYQPLSHGQQIDILLEEGKMNGFELVSDPHIQWCKRGQVYAGTFDFNHPDVKDKDMGIRVIEMNSYNKKHTAKIATGSNVFICCNGMLVGDFILARKHTPGNLKNNGVVADFKNMVTKALVRSLSSFEELVDEKNRMKSVQFDEQASAWLVDRLFFEEEIINATQFQFLKQEMYLSKNFAVGPKGLITLWDFYNNVTETLKSTRANLMADRHMELHEYTMNNLVDYKF
;
A
#
# COMPACT_ATOMS: atom_id res chain seq x y z
N MET A 1 -8.21 35.83 8.51
CA MET A 1 -9.27 35.31 7.61
C MET A 1 -9.06 33.81 7.39
N LYS A 2 -9.96 32.97 7.92
CA LYS A 2 -9.94 31.52 7.73
C LYS A 2 -10.43 31.21 6.31
N ARG A 3 -9.55 30.80 5.40
CA ARG A 3 -9.96 30.03 4.21
C ARG A 3 -10.05 28.56 4.63
N VAL A 4 -11.24 28.17 5.08
CA VAL A 4 -11.61 26.75 5.17
C VAL A 4 -11.77 26.26 3.72
N SER A 5 -11.09 25.17 3.38
CA SER A 5 -11.15 24.53 2.07
C SER A 5 -12.60 24.21 1.69
N LYS A 6 -13.11 24.90 0.66
CA LYS A 6 -14.28 24.45 -0.08
C LYS A 6 -13.79 23.37 -1.05
N GLY A 7 -14.09 22.10 -0.77
CA GLY A 7 -13.69 21.02 -1.68
C GLY A 7 -13.79 19.59 -1.16
N ALA A 8 -14.31 19.31 0.04
CA ALA A 8 -14.52 17.91 0.43
C ALA A 8 -15.49 17.24 -0.56
N ILE A 9 -15.02 16.20 -1.25
CA ILE A 9 -15.85 15.32 -2.08
C ILE A 9 -17.02 14.87 -1.19
N PRO A 10 -18.29 15.02 -1.62
CA PRO A 10 -19.44 14.68 -0.79
C PRO A 10 -19.45 13.17 -0.55
N ARG A 11 -18.89 12.77 0.59
CA ARG A 11 -18.94 11.40 1.13
C ARG A 11 -19.16 11.44 2.62
N LYS A 12 -19.72 10.36 3.16
CA LYS A 12 -19.83 10.19 4.60
C LYS A 12 -18.44 9.94 5.17
N LEU A 13 -18.00 10.78 6.12
CA LEU A 13 -16.73 10.59 6.80
C LEU A 13 -16.83 9.44 7.81
N THR A 14 -15.79 8.60 7.88
CA THR A 14 -15.66 7.58 8.93
C THR A 14 -15.46 8.24 10.30
N GLU A 15 -15.71 7.51 11.40
CA GLU A 15 -15.51 8.05 12.75
C GLU A 15 -14.05 8.44 13.00
N ASN A 16 -13.11 7.59 12.57
CA ASN A 16 -11.68 7.87 12.68
C ASN A 16 -11.29 9.11 11.88
N GLU A 17 -11.84 9.29 10.68
CA GLU A 17 -11.57 10.49 9.89
C GLU A 17 -12.13 11.77 10.56
N LYS A 18 -13.37 11.72 11.06
CA LYS A 18 -13.96 12.85 11.81
C LYS A 18 -13.08 13.22 13.00
N PHE A 19 -12.56 12.22 13.71
CA PHE A 19 -11.68 12.41 14.85
C PHE A 19 -10.38 13.13 14.45
N ILE A 20 -9.64 12.64 13.45
CA ILE A 20 -8.36 13.25 13.06
C ILE A 20 -8.52 14.65 12.46
N ARG A 21 -9.65 14.95 11.81
CA ARG A 21 -9.99 16.29 11.30
C ARG A 21 -10.29 17.28 12.43
N GLY A 22 -10.73 16.79 13.58
CA GLY A 22 -10.99 17.60 14.78
C GLY A 22 -9.75 17.89 15.63
N ILE A 23 -8.60 17.26 15.34
CA ILE A 23 -7.37 17.48 16.11
C ILE A 23 -6.85 18.90 15.87
N PRO A 24 -6.57 19.67 16.94
CA PRO A 24 -6.00 21.01 16.81
C PRO A 24 -4.72 21.01 15.98
N ILE A 25 -4.70 21.82 14.92
CA ILE A 25 -3.52 22.01 14.09
C ILE A 25 -2.48 22.79 14.91
N PRO A 26 -1.22 22.33 14.99
CA PRO A 26 -0.17 23.08 15.69
C PRO A 26 0.04 24.48 15.11
N GLU A 27 0.62 25.37 15.91
CA GLU A 27 0.97 26.70 15.44
C GLU A 27 2.14 26.68 14.46
N VAL A 28 2.07 27.56 13.46
CA VAL A 28 3.17 27.78 12.51
C VAL A 28 4.33 28.47 13.25
N THR A 29 5.55 27.97 13.04
CA THR A 29 6.77 28.57 13.57
C THR A 29 7.77 28.81 12.44
N LYS A 30 8.87 29.52 12.72
CA LYS A 30 9.95 29.77 11.74
C LYS A 30 10.50 28.49 11.09
N SER A 31 10.49 27.37 11.80
CA SER A 31 11.03 26.08 11.33
C SER A 31 9.95 25.02 11.08
N TYR A 32 8.67 25.32 11.29
CA TYR A 32 7.59 24.34 11.20
C TYR A 32 6.31 24.93 10.59
N GLN A 33 5.88 24.37 9.46
CA GLN A 33 4.61 24.66 8.81
C GLN A 33 3.79 23.35 8.75
N PRO A 34 2.81 23.15 9.65
CA PRO A 34 2.00 21.94 9.67
C PRO A 34 1.12 21.82 8.43
N LEU A 35 0.98 20.59 7.95
CA LEU A 35 -0.05 20.19 6.98
C LEU A 35 -1.16 19.52 7.77
N SER A 36 -2.38 20.05 7.71
CA SER A 36 -3.53 19.46 8.41
C SER A 36 -3.77 18.02 7.93
N HIS A 37 -4.10 17.11 8.85
CA HIS A 37 -4.47 15.73 8.51
C HIS A 37 -5.64 15.68 7.53
N GLY A 38 -6.69 16.49 7.79
CA GLY A 38 -7.82 16.60 6.87
C GLY A 38 -7.44 17.17 5.51
N GLN A 39 -6.58 18.19 5.50
CA GLN A 39 -6.12 18.82 4.26
C GLN A 39 -5.29 17.85 3.41
N GLN A 40 -4.48 17.00 4.02
CA GLN A 40 -3.71 15.99 3.31
C GLN A 40 -4.63 15.00 2.58
N ILE A 41 -5.66 14.50 3.26
CA ILE A 41 -6.69 13.64 2.69
C ILE A 41 -7.45 14.36 1.57
N ASP A 42 -7.82 15.62 1.78
CA ASP A 42 -8.57 16.40 0.79
C ASP A 42 -7.75 16.57 -0.50
N ILE A 43 -6.45 16.87 -0.38
CA ILE A 43 -5.55 16.99 -1.55
C ILE A 43 -5.50 15.67 -2.32
N LEU A 44 -5.35 14.52 -1.65
CA LEU A 44 -5.34 13.22 -2.32
C LEU A 44 -6.62 12.96 -3.09
N LEU A 45 -7.76 13.18 -2.45
CA LEU A 45 -9.06 12.91 -3.04
C LEU A 45 -9.38 13.86 -4.21
N GLU A 46 -9.09 15.15 -4.05
CA GLU A 46 -9.26 16.16 -5.08
C GLU A 46 -8.37 15.87 -6.30
N GLU A 47 -7.08 15.62 -6.09
CA GLU A 47 -6.15 15.30 -7.17
C GLU A 47 -6.47 13.96 -7.83
N GLY A 48 -6.84 12.94 -7.05
CA GLY A 48 -7.30 11.66 -7.57
C GLY A 48 -8.48 11.84 -8.51
N LYS A 49 -9.53 12.54 -8.05
CA LYS A 49 -10.71 12.81 -8.87
C LYS A 49 -10.38 13.61 -10.14
N MET A 50 -9.50 14.62 -10.03
CA MET A 50 -9.07 15.41 -11.19
C MET A 50 -8.32 14.57 -12.24
N ASN A 51 -7.66 13.49 -11.82
CA ASN A 51 -6.93 12.57 -12.69
C ASN A 51 -7.72 11.28 -12.97
N GLY A 52 -9.04 11.27 -12.81
CA GLY A 52 -9.88 10.12 -13.18
C GLY A 52 -9.87 8.94 -12.21
N PHE A 53 -9.28 9.09 -11.02
CA PHE A 53 -9.33 8.07 -9.99
C PHE A 53 -10.65 8.12 -9.22
N GLU A 54 -11.23 6.95 -9.00
CA GLU A 54 -12.46 6.77 -8.25
C GLU A 54 -12.20 5.94 -6.99
N LEU A 55 -12.61 6.46 -5.84
CA LEU A 55 -12.43 5.77 -4.57
C LEU A 55 -13.34 4.53 -4.51
N VAL A 56 -12.77 3.36 -4.24
CA VAL A 56 -13.47 2.07 -4.27
C VAL A 56 -14.28 1.82 -3.01
N SER A 57 -13.78 2.29 -1.87
CA SER A 57 -14.35 2.02 -0.54
C SER A 57 -14.04 3.15 0.43
N ASP A 58 -14.68 3.13 1.61
CA ASP A 58 -14.34 4.06 2.68
C ASP A 58 -12.86 3.90 3.08
N PRO A 59 -12.08 4.99 3.19
CA PRO A 59 -10.67 4.89 3.53
C PRO A 59 -10.45 4.26 4.91
N HIS A 60 -9.44 3.40 5.00
CA HIS A 60 -9.02 2.87 6.29
C HIS A 60 -8.09 3.86 6.98
N ILE A 61 -8.61 4.53 8.02
CA ILE A 61 -7.88 5.56 8.77
C ILE A 61 -7.49 5.01 10.14
N GLN A 62 -6.20 5.08 10.44
CA GLN A 62 -5.63 4.74 11.74
C GLN A 62 -4.92 5.96 12.34
N TRP A 63 -4.90 6.02 13.66
CA TRP A 63 -4.23 7.09 14.38
C TRP A 63 -3.64 6.58 15.68
N CYS A 64 -2.58 7.23 16.15
CA CYS A 64 -1.99 6.95 17.45
C CYS A 64 -1.60 8.26 18.16
N LYS A 65 -1.12 8.15 19.40
CA LYS A 65 -0.70 9.30 20.22
C LYS A 65 -1.79 10.40 20.29
N ARG A 66 -3.05 10.00 20.49
CA ARG A 66 -4.22 10.91 20.54
C ARG A 66 -4.37 11.77 19.26
N GLY A 67 -4.19 11.15 18.10
CA GLY A 67 -4.37 11.82 16.80
C GLY A 67 -3.20 12.70 16.37
N GLN A 68 -2.07 12.66 17.07
CA GLN A 68 -0.85 13.39 16.67
C GLN A 68 -0.11 12.74 15.51
N VAL A 69 -0.39 11.47 15.23
CA VAL A 69 0.10 10.72 14.08
C VAL A 69 -1.09 10.01 13.48
N TYR A 70 -1.27 10.13 12.17
CA TYR A 70 -2.25 9.33 11.42
C TYR A 70 -1.58 8.62 10.24
N ALA A 71 -2.16 7.50 9.87
CA ALA A 71 -1.93 6.82 8.61
C ALA A 71 -3.28 6.51 7.96
N GLY A 72 -3.37 6.66 6.65
CA GLY A 72 -4.56 6.39 5.87
C GLY A 72 -4.25 5.50 4.68
N THR A 73 -5.16 4.58 4.36
CA THR A 73 -5.09 3.71 3.19
C THR A 73 -6.32 3.95 2.32
N PHE A 74 -6.08 4.21 1.03
CA PHE A 74 -7.07 4.60 0.04
C PHE A 74 -6.95 3.68 -1.16
N ASP A 75 -8.04 3.01 -1.52
CA ASP A 75 -8.10 2.14 -2.68
C ASP A 75 -8.85 2.84 -3.82
N PHE A 76 -8.23 2.89 -4.99
CA PHE A 76 -8.75 3.57 -6.17
C PHE A 76 -8.89 2.64 -7.37
N ASN A 77 -9.93 2.87 -8.15
CA ASN A 77 -10.09 2.43 -9.52
C ASN A 77 -9.70 3.55 -10.48
N HIS A 78 -9.34 3.17 -11.70
CA HIS A 78 -9.07 4.11 -12.79
C HIS A 78 -9.54 3.47 -14.13
N PRO A 79 -10.07 4.23 -15.10
CA PRO A 79 -10.52 3.67 -16.38
C PRO A 79 -9.47 2.88 -17.17
N ASP A 80 -8.20 3.27 -17.03
CA ASP A 80 -7.05 2.58 -17.64
C ASP A 80 -6.62 1.32 -16.86
N VAL A 81 -7.13 1.15 -15.64
CA VAL A 81 -6.85 0.00 -14.77
C VAL A 81 -8.00 -1.00 -14.93
N LYS A 82 -7.83 -1.95 -15.85
CA LYS A 82 -8.83 -2.97 -16.16
C LYS A 82 -8.40 -4.33 -15.62
N ASP A 83 -8.40 -4.46 -14.30
CA ASP A 83 -8.17 -5.73 -13.65
C ASP A 83 -9.21 -6.02 -12.55
N LYS A 84 -9.69 -7.27 -12.48
CA LYS A 84 -10.71 -7.68 -11.51
C LYS A 84 -10.14 -8.06 -10.14
N ASP A 85 -8.85 -8.39 -10.09
CA ASP A 85 -8.18 -8.89 -8.90
C ASP A 85 -7.32 -7.80 -8.23
N MET A 86 -6.90 -6.78 -8.99
CA MET A 86 -5.98 -5.73 -8.56
C MET A 86 -6.52 -4.33 -8.82
N GLY A 87 -6.09 -3.38 -7.98
CA GLY A 87 -6.29 -1.94 -8.19
C GLY A 87 -5.18 -1.12 -7.57
N ILE A 88 -5.36 0.20 -7.53
CA ILE A 88 -4.34 1.12 -7.04
C ILE A 88 -4.58 1.42 -5.57
N ARG A 89 -3.54 1.27 -4.75
CA ARG A 89 -3.57 1.66 -3.35
C ARG A 89 -2.61 2.80 -3.08
N VAL A 90 -3.11 3.78 -2.35
CA VAL A 90 -2.35 4.91 -1.84
C VAL A 90 -2.33 4.83 -0.33
N ILE A 91 -1.15 4.98 0.26
CA ILE A 91 -0.96 5.11 1.69
C ILE A 91 -0.41 6.49 1.99
N GLU A 92 -1.02 7.17 2.96
CA GLU A 92 -0.54 8.44 3.44
C GLU A 92 -0.20 8.36 4.92
N MET A 93 0.78 9.16 5.34
CA MET A 93 1.10 9.34 6.75
C MET A 93 1.41 10.81 7.03
N ASN A 94 1.09 11.25 8.24
CA ASN A 94 1.40 12.59 8.71
C ASN A 94 1.59 12.61 10.22
N SER A 95 2.31 13.62 10.72
CA SER A 95 2.37 13.87 12.16
C SER A 95 2.45 15.35 12.53
N TYR A 96 1.77 15.69 13.61
CA TYR A 96 1.86 16.99 14.29
C TYR A 96 2.97 17.04 15.33
N ASN A 97 3.36 15.89 15.89
CA ASN A 97 4.42 15.78 16.89
C ASN A 97 5.85 15.78 16.31
N LYS A 98 5.99 16.03 15.00
CA LYS A 98 7.27 16.12 14.27
C LYS A 98 8.09 14.81 14.22
N LYS A 99 7.49 13.67 14.57
CA LYS A 99 8.15 12.36 14.50
C LYS A 99 8.14 11.77 13.09
N HIS A 100 7.19 12.19 12.25
CA HIS A 100 7.05 11.76 10.87
C HIS A 100 6.83 12.95 9.93
N THR A 101 7.41 12.87 8.73
CA THR A 101 7.12 13.78 7.62
C THR A 101 5.72 13.54 7.06
N ALA A 102 5.18 14.48 6.29
CA ALA A 102 4.06 14.18 5.41
C ALA A 102 4.55 13.20 4.35
N LYS A 103 3.93 12.04 4.23
CA LYS A 103 4.31 10.99 3.27
C LYS A 103 3.12 10.57 2.45
N ILE A 104 3.41 10.21 1.21
CA ILE A 104 2.53 9.45 0.33
C ILE A 104 3.34 8.30 -0.26
N ALA A 105 2.73 7.13 -0.31
CA ALA A 105 3.24 5.94 -0.96
C ALA A 105 2.15 5.40 -1.87
N THR A 106 2.54 4.86 -3.03
CA THR A 106 1.62 4.18 -3.94
C THR A 106 2.14 2.80 -4.26
N GLY A 107 1.24 1.84 -4.33
CA GLY A 107 1.50 0.49 -4.81
C GLY A 107 0.24 -0.10 -5.46
N SER A 108 0.36 -1.29 -6.04
CA SER A 108 -0.81 -2.08 -6.38
C SER A 108 -1.41 -2.74 -5.14
N ASN A 109 -2.71 -2.97 -5.13
CA ASN A 109 -3.39 -3.76 -4.11
C ASN A 109 -4.18 -4.89 -4.76
N VAL A 110 -4.07 -6.08 -4.18
CA VAL A 110 -4.94 -7.21 -4.52
C VAL A 110 -6.25 -7.02 -3.77
N PHE A 111 -7.36 -6.74 -4.47
CA PHE A 111 -8.65 -6.45 -3.82
C PHE A 111 -9.18 -7.60 -2.96
N ILE A 112 -8.78 -8.82 -3.31
CA ILE A 112 -9.26 -10.07 -2.69
C ILE A 112 -8.45 -10.43 -1.44
N CYS A 113 -7.33 -9.76 -1.20
CA CYS A 113 -6.45 -10.02 -0.06
C CYS A 113 -6.13 -8.73 0.69
N CYS A 114 -6.36 -8.69 2.01
CA CYS A 114 -6.05 -7.50 2.81
C CYS A 114 -4.55 -7.35 3.09
N ASN A 115 -3.68 -7.67 2.11
CA ASN A 115 -2.30 -8.07 2.37
C ASN A 115 -1.38 -6.90 2.66
N GLY A 116 -1.87 -5.70 2.34
CA GLY A 116 -1.03 -4.52 2.35
C GLY A 116 0.13 -4.68 1.37
N MET A 117 0.04 -5.60 0.40
CA MET A 117 1.05 -5.78 -0.62
C MET A 117 1.23 -4.43 -1.31
N LEU A 118 2.47 -3.94 -1.28
CA LEU A 118 2.90 -2.69 -1.89
C LEU A 118 4.05 -3.06 -2.82
N VAL A 119 3.74 -3.76 -3.90
CA VAL A 119 4.73 -3.97 -4.95
C VAL A 119 4.77 -2.68 -5.77
N GLY A 120 5.97 -2.14 -5.97
CA GLY A 120 6.20 -0.89 -6.71
C GLY A 120 6.28 0.37 -5.86
N ASP A 121 6.81 0.27 -4.62
CA ASP A 121 6.87 1.36 -3.64
C ASP A 121 7.47 2.67 -4.19
N PHE A 122 6.60 3.59 -4.60
CA PHE A 122 6.97 4.98 -4.86
C PHE A 122 6.61 5.83 -3.65
N ILE A 123 7.58 6.02 -2.76
CA ILE A 123 7.42 6.79 -1.53
C ILE A 123 7.97 8.20 -1.72
N LEU A 124 7.11 9.19 -1.54
CA LEU A 124 7.51 10.58 -1.46
C LEU A 124 7.29 11.10 -0.03
N ALA A 125 8.27 11.87 0.47
CA ALA A 125 8.24 12.41 1.81
C ALA A 125 8.61 13.90 1.83
N ARG A 126 7.83 14.69 2.55
CA ARG A 126 8.05 16.13 2.75
C ARG A 126 8.07 16.47 4.23
N LYS A 127 9.22 16.98 4.70
CA LYS A 127 9.32 17.58 6.04
C LYS A 127 8.37 18.76 6.15
N HIS A 128 7.82 19.03 7.32
CA HIS A 128 6.93 20.18 7.57
C HIS A 128 7.71 21.50 7.73
N THR A 129 8.66 21.78 6.85
CA THR A 129 9.41 23.05 6.86
C THR A 129 8.79 24.05 5.89
N PRO A 130 8.74 25.34 6.22
CA PRO A 130 8.10 26.37 5.37
C PRO A 130 8.59 26.44 3.90
N GLY A 131 9.77 25.89 3.59
CA GLY A 131 10.34 25.86 2.24
C GLY A 131 10.85 27.24 1.78
N ASN A 132 11.28 27.30 0.52
CA ASN A 132 11.60 28.58 -0.15
C ASN A 132 10.29 29.23 -0.64
N LEU A 133 10.08 30.52 -0.35
CA LEU A 133 8.87 31.31 -0.62
C LEU A 133 8.35 31.27 -2.08
N LYS A 134 9.11 30.72 -3.03
CA LYS A 134 8.73 30.60 -4.45
C LYS A 134 7.70 29.49 -4.74
N ASN A 135 7.56 28.48 -3.86
CA ASN A 135 6.74 27.28 -4.12
C ASN A 135 5.60 27.06 -3.11
N ASN A 136 4.87 28.09 -2.67
CA ASN A 136 3.59 27.97 -1.93
C ASN A 136 3.58 27.04 -0.68
N GLY A 137 4.74 26.72 -0.10
CA GLY A 137 4.90 26.00 1.17
C GLY A 137 4.60 24.49 1.13
N VAL A 138 4.51 23.87 2.31
CA VAL A 138 4.32 22.41 2.48
C VAL A 138 3.11 21.86 1.73
N VAL A 139 2.03 22.64 1.62
CA VAL A 139 0.78 22.24 0.95
C VAL A 139 0.99 22.04 -0.56
N ALA A 140 1.65 22.99 -1.24
CA ALA A 140 1.87 22.89 -2.67
C ALA A 140 2.90 21.81 -3.02
N ASP A 141 3.94 21.66 -2.19
CA ASP A 141 4.90 20.57 -2.33
C ASP A 141 4.20 19.20 -2.20
N PHE A 142 3.32 19.05 -1.20
CA PHE A 142 2.56 17.82 -1.00
C PHE A 142 1.60 17.56 -2.16
N LYS A 143 0.92 18.59 -2.67
CA LYS A 143 0.07 18.49 -3.86
C LYS A 143 0.84 17.91 -5.05
N ASN A 144 2.03 18.45 -5.34
CA ASN A 144 2.88 17.94 -6.41
C ASN A 144 3.34 16.49 -6.17
N MET A 145 3.57 16.10 -4.90
CA MET A 145 3.89 14.72 -4.56
C MET A 145 2.72 13.78 -4.87
N VAL A 146 1.49 14.18 -4.54
CA VAL A 146 0.28 13.41 -4.85
C VAL A 146 0.14 13.19 -6.34
N THR A 147 0.21 14.25 -7.15
CA THR A 147 0.11 14.12 -8.61
C THR A 147 1.18 13.17 -9.16
N LYS A 148 2.43 13.31 -8.72
CA LYS A 148 3.52 12.41 -9.14
C LYS A 148 3.27 10.95 -8.77
N ALA A 149 2.77 10.73 -7.55
CA ALA A 149 2.52 9.38 -7.06
C ALA A 149 1.38 8.69 -7.83
N LEU A 150 0.29 9.42 -8.11
CA LEU A 150 -0.81 8.93 -8.94
C LEU A 150 -0.39 8.64 -10.38
N VAL A 151 0.40 9.52 -11.01
CA VAL A 151 0.91 9.27 -12.38
C VAL A 151 1.83 8.05 -12.39
N ARG A 152 2.71 7.93 -11.38
CA ARG A 152 3.61 6.78 -11.27
C ARG A 152 2.83 5.48 -11.10
N SER A 153 1.81 5.46 -10.23
CA SER A 153 1.02 4.26 -9.98
C SER A 153 0.31 3.74 -11.22
N LEU A 154 -0.22 4.63 -12.07
CA LEU A 154 -0.79 4.26 -13.38
C LEU A 154 0.28 3.68 -14.30
N SER A 155 1.43 4.35 -14.43
CA SER A 155 2.50 3.92 -15.34
C SER A 155 3.08 2.54 -15.01
N SER A 156 3.06 2.13 -13.74
CA SER A 156 3.52 0.80 -13.30
C SER A 156 2.41 -0.24 -13.21
N PHE A 157 1.13 0.15 -13.35
CA PHE A 157 0.04 -0.78 -13.06
C PHE A 157 -0.04 -1.91 -14.07
N GLU A 158 0.18 -1.62 -15.37
CA GLU A 158 0.16 -2.63 -16.43
C GLU A 158 1.23 -3.71 -16.20
N GLU A 159 2.43 -3.31 -15.80
CA GLU A 159 3.52 -4.23 -15.43
C GLU A 159 3.09 -5.17 -14.30
N LEU A 160 2.47 -4.64 -13.24
CA LEU A 160 1.99 -5.43 -12.11
C LEU A 160 0.88 -6.42 -12.50
N VAL A 161 0.03 -6.05 -13.47
CA VAL A 161 -0.98 -6.94 -14.04
C VAL A 161 -0.34 -8.05 -14.87
N ASP A 162 0.68 -7.73 -15.66
CA ASP A 162 1.42 -8.71 -16.45
C ASP A 162 2.17 -9.70 -15.55
N GLU A 163 2.83 -9.23 -14.49
CA GLU A 163 3.48 -10.07 -13.49
C GLU A 163 2.49 -11.02 -12.81
N LYS A 164 1.33 -10.52 -12.38
CA LYS A 164 0.24 -11.36 -11.87
C LYS A 164 -0.15 -12.43 -12.87
N ASN A 165 -0.37 -12.05 -14.13
CA ASN A 165 -0.81 -12.98 -15.17
C ASN A 165 0.25 -14.06 -15.46
N ARG A 166 1.54 -13.70 -15.42
CA ARG A 166 2.65 -14.65 -15.50
C ARG A 166 2.61 -15.63 -14.31
N MET A 167 2.48 -15.14 -13.08
CA MET A 167 2.36 -16.00 -11.90
C MET A 167 1.13 -16.93 -11.97
N LYS A 168 -0.01 -16.45 -12.47
CA LYS A 168 -1.21 -17.28 -12.65
C LYS A 168 -1.05 -18.38 -13.70
N SER A 169 -0.15 -18.18 -14.67
CA SER A 169 0.12 -19.17 -15.72
C SER A 169 0.98 -20.34 -15.26
N VAL A 170 1.65 -20.19 -14.11
CA VAL A 170 2.53 -21.19 -13.51
C VAL A 170 1.75 -21.96 -12.47
N GLN A 171 1.58 -23.26 -12.66
CA GLN A 171 0.87 -24.16 -11.75
C GLN A 171 1.78 -25.32 -11.36
N PHE A 172 1.72 -25.72 -10.09
CA PHE A 172 2.53 -26.79 -9.55
C PHE A 172 1.79 -27.55 -8.45
N ASP A 173 2.31 -28.73 -8.11
CA ASP A 173 1.70 -29.66 -7.17
C ASP A 173 2.23 -29.49 -5.73
N GLU A 174 1.78 -30.37 -4.85
CA GLU A 174 2.17 -30.36 -3.44
C GLU A 174 3.67 -30.63 -3.22
N GLN A 175 4.30 -31.46 -4.06
CA GLN A 175 5.74 -31.74 -3.94
C GLN A 175 6.57 -30.50 -4.28
N ALA A 176 6.24 -29.85 -5.39
CA ALA A 176 6.85 -28.57 -5.77
C ALA A 176 6.57 -27.47 -4.74
N SER A 177 5.36 -27.45 -4.16
CA SER A 177 5.01 -26.51 -3.10
C SER A 177 5.89 -26.70 -1.85
N ALA A 178 6.09 -27.93 -1.41
CA ALA A 178 6.97 -28.23 -0.27
C ALA A 178 8.41 -27.79 -0.54
N TRP A 179 8.93 -28.08 -1.75
CA TRP A 179 10.24 -27.64 -2.17
C TRP A 179 10.39 -26.11 -2.16
N LEU A 180 9.39 -25.36 -2.63
CA LEU A 180 9.40 -23.90 -2.58
C LEU A 180 9.40 -23.37 -1.14
N VAL A 181 8.61 -23.96 -0.25
CA VAL A 181 8.59 -23.59 1.16
C VAL A 181 9.97 -23.83 1.79
N ASP A 182 10.61 -24.96 1.48
CA ASP A 182 11.96 -25.27 1.94
C ASP A 182 12.97 -24.22 1.45
N ARG A 183 12.90 -23.80 0.18
CA ARG A 183 13.76 -22.72 -0.34
C ARG A 183 13.54 -21.40 0.39
N LEU A 184 12.28 -20.97 0.56
CA LEU A 184 11.96 -19.72 1.24
C LEU A 184 12.44 -19.70 2.71
N PHE A 185 12.47 -20.87 3.36
CA PHE A 185 12.85 -20.99 4.76
C PHE A 185 14.35 -21.22 4.97
N PHE A 186 14.97 -22.14 4.22
CA PHE A 186 16.35 -22.57 4.44
C PHE A 186 17.37 -21.87 3.53
N GLU A 187 17.00 -21.53 2.29
CA GLU A 187 17.94 -20.95 1.33
C GLU A 187 17.83 -19.43 1.28
N GLU A 188 16.63 -18.90 1.06
CA GLU A 188 16.39 -17.47 0.88
C GLU A 188 16.13 -16.74 2.22
N GLU A 189 15.80 -17.49 3.29
CA GLU A 189 15.49 -16.95 4.63
C GLU A 189 14.45 -15.79 4.61
N ILE A 190 13.50 -15.84 3.67
CA ILE A 190 12.42 -14.85 3.52
C ILE A 190 11.37 -15.05 4.62
N ILE A 191 11.11 -16.31 5.00
CA ILE A 191 10.22 -16.68 6.10
C ILE A 191 10.99 -17.31 7.25
N ASN A 192 10.47 -17.21 8.47
CA ASN A 192 11.03 -17.86 9.66
C ASN A 192 10.16 -19.03 10.17
N ALA A 193 10.61 -19.71 11.23
CA ALA A 193 9.95 -20.91 11.75
C ALA A 193 8.52 -20.66 12.26
N THR A 194 8.24 -19.46 12.80
CA THR A 194 6.88 -19.09 13.20
C THR A 194 6.00 -18.87 11.97
N GLN A 195 6.55 -18.21 10.95
CA GLN A 195 5.87 -17.93 9.68
C GLN A 195 5.60 -19.19 8.87
N PHE A 196 6.47 -20.20 8.93
CA PHE A 196 6.25 -21.50 8.29
C PHE A 196 4.89 -22.12 8.66
N GLN A 197 4.53 -22.06 9.96
CA GLN A 197 3.25 -22.60 10.42
C GLN A 197 2.05 -21.81 9.88
N PHE A 198 2.18 -20.48 9.78
CA PHE A 198 1.14 -19.62 9.21
C PHE A 198 1.01 -19.83 7.70
N LEU A 199 2.13 -19.97 6.98
CA LEU A 199 2.11 -20.25 5.54
C LEU A 199 1.39 -21.57 5.24
N LYS A 200 1.67 -22.62 6.02
CA LYS A 200 0.93 -23.87 5.91
C LYS A 200 -0.58 -23.64 6.11
N GLN A 201 -0.99 -22.87 7.12
CA GLN A 201 -2.41 -22.58 7.33
C GLN A 201 -3.01 -21.82 6.14
N GLU A 202 -2.36 -20.78 5.63
CA GLU A 202 -2.82 -20.00 4.48
C GLU A 202 -2.97 -20.89 3.23
N MET A 203 -1.98 -21.72 2.92
CA MET A 203 -2.02 -22.60 1.75
C MET A 203 -3.21 -23.56 1.74
N TYR A 204 -3.71 -24.03 2.88
CA TYR A 204 -4.82 -24.99 2.89
C TYR A 204 -6.17 -24.39 3.31
N LEU A 205 -6.16 -23.25 4.02
CA LEU A 205 -7.36 -22.66 4.62
C LEU A 205 -7.73 -21.28 4.06
N SER A 206 -6.86 -20.68 3.22
CA SER A 206 -7.17 -19.41 2.57
C SER A 206 -8.45 -19.52 1.75
N LYS A 207 -9.35 -18.53 1.91
CA LYS A 207 -10.62 -18.51 1.16
C LYS A 207 -10.43 -18.31 -0.34
N ASN A 208 -9.31 -17.70 -0.72
CA ASN A 208 -9.09 -17.19 -2.08
C ASN A 208 -7.87 -17.81 -2.76
N PHE A 209 -6.90 -18.28 -1.98
CA PHE A 209 -5.59 -18.73 -2.46
C PHE A 209 -5.21 -20.12 -1.92
N ALA A 210 -6.18 -20.89 -1.41
CA ALA A 210 -5.91 -22.25 -0.99
C ALA A 210 -5.57 -23.17 -2.17
N VAL A 211 -4.81 -24.22 -1.89
CA VAL A 211 -4.52 -25.31 -2.82
C VAL A 211 -5.83 -25.83 -3.43
N GLY A 212 -5.86 -25.85 -4.76
CA GLY A 212 -7.04 -26.21 -5.52
C GLY A 212 -7.32 -27.72 -5.53
N PRO A 213 -8.43 -28.12 -6.19
CA PRO A 213 -8.74 -29.52 -6.41
C PRO A 213 -7.58 -30.24 -7.12
N LYS A 214 -7.31 -31.49 -6.73
CA LYS A 214 -6.16 -32.29 -7.20
C LYS A 214 -4.78 -31.88 -6.65
N GLY A 215 -4.73 -31.00 -5.64
CA GLY A 215 -3.47 -30.64 -4.98
C GLY A 215 -2.60 -29.68 -5.77
N LEU A 216 -3.19 -28.94 -6.72
CA LEU A 216 -2.48 -27.97 -7.55
C LEU A 216 -2.72 -26.55 -7.06
N ILE A 217 -1.70 -25.70 -7.14
CA ILE A 217 -1.74 -24.29 -6.78
C ILE A 217 -1.02 -23.46 -7.85
N THR A 218 -1.46 -22.22 -8.09
CA THR A 218 -0.71 -21.32 -8.98
C THR A 218 0.40 -20.59 -8.21
N LEU A 219 1.45 -20.13 -8.90
CA LEU A 219 2.47 -19.28 -8.29
C LEU A 219 1.85 -18.00 -7.71
N TRP A 220 0.78 -17.49 -8.32
CA TRP A 220 0.04 -16.34 -7.80
C TRP A 220 -0.61 -16.63 -6.45
N ASP A 221 -1.25 -17.79 -6.30
CA ASP A 221 -1.90 -18.18 -5.05
C ASP A 221 -0.85 -18.40 -3.95
N PHE A 222 0.24 -19.12 -4.29
CA PHE A 222 1.35 -19.34 -3.37
C PHE A 222 1.98 -18.01 -2.91
N TYR A 223 2.27 -17.12 -3.86
CA TYR A 223 2.80 -15.78 -3.58
C TYR A 223 1.88 -15.00 -2.63
N ASN A 224 0.56 -15.03 -2.85
CA ASN A 224 -0.40 -14.37 -1.94
C ASN A 224 -0.44 -15.00 -0.54
N ASN A 225 -0.31 -16.33 -0.41
CA ASN A 225 -0.21 -17.00 0.89
C ASN A 225 1.06 -16.58 1.66
N VAL A 226 2.19 -16.43 0.96
CA VAL A 226 3.44 -15.96 1.57
C VAL A 226 3.32 -14.49 1.98
N THR A 227 2.78 -13.61 1.14
CA THR A 227 2.58 -12.19 1.53
C THR A 227 1.66 -12.03 2.74
N GLU A 228 0.60 -12.84 2.85
CA GLU A 228 -0.26 -12.84 4.05
C GLU A 228 0.54 -13.23 5.29
N THR A 229 1.34 -14.27 5.18
CA THR A 229 2.22 -14.75 6.26
C THR A 229 3.21 -13.67 6.71
N LEU A 230 3.76 -12.90 5.76
CA LEU A 230 4.73 -11.83 6.03
C LEU A 230 4.14 -10.65 6.81
N LYS A 231 2.82 -10.55 7.01
CA LYS A 231 2.23 -9.54 7.91
C LYS A 231 2.65 -9.68 9.36
N SER A 232 3.02 -10.90 9.77
CA SER A 232 3.56 -11.16 11.09
C SER A 232 4.98 -10.61 11.29
N THR A 233 5.62 -10.14 10.21
CA THR A 233 6.94 -9.49 10.25
C THR A 233 6.88 -8.19 11.04
N ARG A 234 7.98 -7.86 11.72
CA ARG A 234 8.13 -6.57 12.40
C ARG A 234 7.94 -5.42 11.39
N ALA A 235 7.21 -4.39 11.80
CA ALA A 235 6.84 -3.28 10.92
C ALA A 235 8.04 -2.60 10.20
N ASN A 236 9.22 -2.61 10.81
CA ASN A 236 10.43 -2.01 10.22
C ASN A 236 11.12 -2.88 9.15
N LEU A 237 10.74 -4.16 9.02
CA LEU A 237 11.27 -5.10 8.02
C LEU A 237 10.20 -5.55 7.03
N MET A 238 8.94 -5.19 7.25
CA MET A 238 7.82 -5.70 6.47
C MET A 238 7.97 -5.37 4.98
N ALA A 239 8.34 -4.13 4.63
CA ALA A 239 8.54 -3.72 3.24
C ALA A 239 9.68 -4.54 2.59
N ASP A 240 10.84 -4.57 3.24
CA ASP A 240 12.02 -5.30 2.75
C ASP A 240 11.70 -6.78 2.46
N ARG A 241 10.98 -7.45 3.37
CA ARG A 241 10.60 -8.87 3.16
C ARG A 241 9.60 -9.09 2.03
N HIS A 242 8.68 -8.16 1.80
CA HIS A 242 7.78 -8.25 0.65
C HIS A 242 8.53 -7.99 -0.67
N MET A 243 9.51 -7.08 -0.66
CA MET A 243 10.37 -6.82 -1.82
C MET A 243 11.24 -8.03 -2.14
N GLU A 244 11.92 -8.61 -1.14
CA GLU A 244 12.74 -9.82 -1.31
C GLU A 244 11.91 -10.97 -1.90
N LEU A 245 10.70 -11.21 -1.39
CA LEU A 245 9.78 -12.21 -1.94
C LEU A 245 9.42 -11.93 -3.40
N HIS A 246 9.07 -10.68 -3.71
CA HIS A 246 8.66 -10.31 -5.05
C HIS A 246 9.82 -10.46 -6.04
N GLU A 247 11.00 -9.95 -5.73
CA GLU A 247 12.20 -10.10 -6.54
C GLU A 247 12.56 -11.58 -6.74
N TYR A 248 12.53 -12.38 -5.67
CA TYR A 248 12.79 -13.81 -5.76
C TYR A 248 11.80 -14.50 -6.70
N THR A 249 10.51 -14.19 -6.57
CA THR A 249 9.44 -14.78 -7.38
C THR A 249 9.62 -14.42 -8.86
N MET A 250 9.83 -13.13 -9.16
CA MET A 250 9.93 -12.64 -10.54
C MET A 250 11.23 -13.03 -11.24
N ASN A 251 12.32 -13.20 -10.51
CA ASN A 251 13.62 -13.56 -11.10
C ASN A 251 13.82 -15.07 -11.23
N ASN A 252 13.23 -15.88 -10.34
CA ASN A 252 13.56 -17.30 -10.24
C ASN A 252 12.38 -18.25 -10.49
N LEU A 253 11.13 -17.82 -10.26
CA LEU A 253 9.98 -18.74 -10.22
C LEU A 253 9.02 -18.59 -11.41
N VAL A 254 8.81 -17.38 -11.92
CA VAL A 254 7.82 -17.13 -13.00
C VAL A 254 8.13 -17.85 -14.31
N ASP A 255 9.39 -18.14 -14.60
CA ASP A 255 9.83 -18.86 -15.79
C ASP A 255 10.35 -20.27 -15.44
N TYR A 256 10.19 -20.71 -14.18
CA TYR A 256 10.64 -22.02 -13.70
C TYR A 256 9.73 -23.14 -14.20
N LYS A 257 10.32 -24.29 -14.52
CA LYS A 257 9.59 -25.50 -14.89
C LYS A 257 9.51 -26.42 -13.67
N PHE A 258 8.35 -26.38 -13.02
CA PHE A 258 7.99 -27.25 -11.90
C PHE A 258 7.72 -28.68 -12.35
#